data_AF-A0A1Z9VGC2-F1
#
_entry.id   AF-A0A1Z9VGC2-F1
#
_cell.length_a   1.000
_cell.length_b   1.000
_cell.length_c   1.000
_cell.angle_alpha   90.00
_cell.angle_beta   90.00
_cell.angle_gamma   90.00
#
_symmetry.space_group_name_H-M   'P 1'
#
loop_
_entity.id
_entity.type
_entity.pdbx_description
1 polymer ?
#
loop_
_entity_poly.entity_id
_entity_poly.type
_entity_poly.pdbx_seq_one_letter_code
_entity_poly.pdbx_strand_id
1 'polypeptide(L)'
;MNAIKTMITMLPLMALGECMQTYGSTYCDAGEVNEINASGIVNVNKTNVLGMTDIKGSLNAKNATFKSLFVYGNAYLKDVKIYDETKVYGFLEAMNSDIQNMEISADKMILDHTSIHQILVKPSQSGLRLIVLRNGATVSGNVCFEGGRGQVRLESGSSINGQVINGDVIEIN
;
A
#
# COMPACT_ATOMS: atom_id res chain seq x y z
N MET A 1 2.80 -48.70 34.91
CA MET A 1 2.30 -47.36 35.31
C MET A 1 2.86 -46.35 34.30
N ASN A 2 2.11 -46.02 33.26
CA ASN A 2 2.54 -45.09 32.21
C ASN A 2 1.86 -43.74 32.45
N ALA A 3 2.64 -42.73 32.83
CA ALA A 3 2.20 -41.35 32.82
C ALA A 3 2.53 -40.74 31.45
N ILE A 4 1.52 -40.59 30.61
CA ILE A 4 1.62 -39.83 29.35
C ILE A 4 1.66 -38.35 29.73
N LYS A 5 2.83 -37.73 29.50
CA LYS A 5 3.06 -36.30 29.68
C LYS A 5 2.41 -35.57 28.50
N THR A 6 1.19 -35.11 28.66
CA THR A 6 0.50 -34.29 27.66
C THR A 6 1.21 -32.94 27.57
N MET A 7 1.98 -32.76 26.50
CA MET A 7 2.65 -31.51 26.17
C MET A 7 1.59 -30.57 25.58
N ILE A 8 1.05 -29.69 26.41
CA ILE A 8 0.18 -28.59 25.95
C ILE A 8 1.11 -27.52 25.37
N THR A 9 1.29 -27.52 24.06
CA THR A 9 1.91 -26.40 23.34
C THR A 9 0.98 -25.20 23.47
N MET A 10 1.28 -24.29 24.39
CA MET A 10 0.65 -22.98 24.45
C MET A 10 1.02 -22.23 23.17
N LEU A 11 0.11 -22.19 22.21
CA LEU A 11 0.13 -21.16 21.18
C LEU A 11 -0.07 -19.82 21.91
N PRO A 12 0.82 -18.84 21.74
CA PRO A 12 0.62 -17.52 22.34
C PRO A 12 -0.67 -16.94 21.76
N LEU A 13 -1.65 -16.76 22.63
CA LEU A 13 -2.87 -16.03 22.34
C LEU A 13 -2.46 -14.56 22.22
N MET A 14 -2.19 -14.09 21.00
CA MET A 14 -1.90 -12.67 20.78
C MET A 14 -3.09 -11.86 21.30
N ALA A 15 -2.82 -10.89 22.15
CA ALA A 15 -3.82 -9.91 22.52
C ALA A 15 -4.33 -9.24 21.23
N LEU A 16 -5.64 -9.10 21.11
CA LEU A 16 -6.25 -8.37 19.99
C LEU A 16 -5.60 -6.98 19.91
N GLY A 17 -4.92 -6.68 18.80
CA GLY A 17 -4.34 -5.35 18.58
C GLY A 17 -2.84 -5.17 18.86
N GLU A 18 -2.06 -6.25 19.02
CA GLU A 18 -0.59 -6.15 19.08
C GLU A 18 0.09 -6.73 17.84
N CYS A 19 1.15 -6.07 17.38
CA CYS A 19 2.01 -6.57 16.32
C CYS A 19 3.18 -7.37 16.92
N MET A 20 3.46 -8.54 16.38
CA MET A 20 4.61 -9.37 16.73
C MET A 20 5.82 -8.99 15.88
N GLN A 21 6.97 -8.74 16.51
CA GLN A 21 8.23 -8.47 15.81
C GLN A 21 9.22 -9.64 15.97
N THR A 22 9.77 -10.13 14.87
CA THR A 22 10.78 -11.21 14.86
C THR A 22 11.83 -10.93 13.78
N TYR A 23 13.11 -10.82 14.14
CA TYR A 23 14.25 -10.77 13.22
C TYR A 23 14.01 -10.03 11.89
N GLY A 24 13.79 -8.71 11.95
CA GLY A 24 13.58 -7.89 10.75
C GLY A 24 12.24 -8.14 10.04
N SER A 25 11.29 -8.77 10.73
CA SER A 25 9.92 -8.93 10.26
C SER A 25 8.94 -8.46 11.33
N THR A 26 7.82 -7.89 10.90
CA THR A 26 6.70 -7.47 11.76
C THR A 26 5.41 -8.05 11.22
N TYR A 27 4.59 -8.60 12.11
CA TYR A 27 3.31 -9.23 11.79
C TYR A 27 2.22 -8.61 12.65
N CYS A 28 1.23 -7.99 12.02
CA CYS A 28 0.04 -7.49 12.67
C CYS A 28 -1.16 -8.28 12.14
N ASP A 29 -1.90 -8.93 13.03
CA ASP A 29 -3.12 -9.67 12.70
C ASP A 29 -4.36 -8.85 13.09
N ALA A 30 -5.51 -9.52 13.16
CA ALA A 30 -6.79 -8.89 13.41
C ALA A 30 -6.81 -8.10 14.74
N GLY A 31 -7.24 -6.84 14.67
CA GLY A 31 -7.34 -5.96 15.83
C GLY A 31 -7.09 -4.50 15.46
N GLU A 32 -6.94 -3.67 16.50
CA GLU A 32 -6.61 -2.25 16.36
C GLU A 32 -5.19 -2.01 16.84
N VAL A 33 -4.42 -1.28 16.06
CA VAL A 33 -3.04 -0.89 16.40
C VAL A 33 -2.99 0.63 16.35
N ASN A 34 -2.40 1.27 17.35
CA ASN A 34 -2.29 2.72 17.34
C ASN A 34 -1.38 3.19 16.21
N GLU A 35 -0.17 2.64 16.12
CA GLU A 35 0.83 3.03 15.14
C GLU A 35 1.71 1.84 14.78
N ILE A 36 2.28 1.84 13.57
CA ILE A 36 3.28 0.85 13.16
C ILE A 36 4.54 1.59 12.75
N ASN A 37 5.64 1.33 13.45
CA ASN A 37 6.98 1.76 13.05
C ASN A 37 7.87 0.52 12.95
N ALA A 38 8.22 0.13 11.74
CA ALA A 38 8.89 -1.14 11.51
C ALA A 38 9.87 -1.08 10.32
N SER A 39 10.88 -1.94 10.38
CA SER A 39 11.86 -2.12 9.31
C SER A 39 11.93 -3.58 8.87
N GLY A 40 12.27 -3.81 7.60
CA GLY A 40 12.32 -5.12 6.98
C GLY A 40 10.99 -5.54 6.36
N ILE A 41 10.51 -6.75 6.63
CA ILE A 41 9.28 -7.30 6.02
C ILE A 41 8.11 -7.11 6.98
N VAL A 42 7.10 -6.37 6.56
CA VAL A 42 5.95 -6.03 7.40
C VAL A 42 4.68 -6.60 6.78
N ASN A 43 3.99 -7.46 7.51
CA ASN A 43 2.74 -8.08 7.09
C ASN A 43 1.62 -7.57 8.00
N VAL A 44 0.63 -6.92 7.41
CA VAL A 44 -0.53 -6.36 8.12
C VAL A 44 -1.79 -7.00 7.57
N ASN A 45 -2.54 -7.71 8.41
CA ASN A 45 -3.68 -8.51 7.98
C ASN A 45 -4.88 -8.30 8.90
N LYS A 46 -6.00 -7.84 8.34
CA LYS A 46 -7.25 -7.58 9.12
C LYS A 46 -7.06 -6.56 10.25
N THR A 47 -6.08 -5.68 10.13
CA THR A 47 -5.73 -4.71 11.17
C THR A 47 -6.29 -3.32 10.83
N ASN A 48 -6.80 -2.63 11.85
CA ASN A 48 -7.13 -1.20 11.79
C ASN A 48 -6.02 -0.39 12.47
N VAL A 49 -5.24 0.36 11.69
CA VAL A 49 -4.18 1.22 12.22
C VAL A 49 -4.70 2.64 12.38
N LEU A 50 -4.90 3.06 13.62
CA LEU A 50 -5.59 4.30 13.98
C LEU A 50 -4.74 5.55 13.71
N GLY A 51 -3.43 5.39 13.71
CA GLY A 51 -2.43 6.45 13.57
C GLY A 51 -1.51 6.22 12.37
N MET A 52 -0.27 6.70 12.52
CA MET A 52 0.72 6.66 11.46
C MET A 52 1.31 5.25 11.30
N THR A 53 1.51 4.83 10.05
CA THR A 53 2.32 3.67 9.69
C THR A 53 3.56 4.12 8.92
N ASP A 54 4.76 3.89 9.46
CA ASP A 54 6.06 4.19 8.86
C ASP A 54 6.87 2.90 8.71
N ILE A 55 7.08 2.49 7.46
CA ILE A 55 7.72 1.23 7.08
C ILE A 55 8.99 1.50 6.29
N LYS A 56 10.12 0.96 6.75
CA LYS A 56 11.39 0.93 6.01
C LYS A 56 11.67 -0.49 5.51
N GLY A 57 11.25 -0.79 4.29
CA GLY A 57 11.37 -2.12 3.70
C GLY A 57 10.17 -2.49 2.85
N SER A 58 9.67 -3.71 3.02
CA SER A 58 8.54 -4.22 2.23
C SER A 58 7.29 -4.36 3.08
N LEU A 59 6.18 -3.78 2.62
CA LEU A 59 4.87 -3.91 3.23
C LEU A 59 3.98 -4.82 2.38
N ASN A 60 3.39 -5.84 3.02
CA ASN A 60 2.28 -6.60 2.50
C ASN A 60 1.06 -6.36 3.39
N ALA A 61 0.07 -5.62 2.90
CA ALA A 61 -1.15 -5.33 3.65
C ALA A 61 -2.37 -5.97 2.99
N LYS A 62 -3.20 -6.64 3.79
CA LYS A 62 -4.41 -7.31 3.34
C LYS A 62 -5.59 -7.07 4.28
N ASN A 63 -6.75 -6.69 3.72
CA ASN A 63 -7.96 -6.43 4.52
C ASN A 63 -7.71 -5.43 5.66
N ALA A 64 -6.89 -4.41 5.42
CA ALA A 64 -6.39 -3.53 6.46
C ALA A 64 -6.88 -2.10 6.24
N THR A 65 -6.95 -1.34 7.32
CA THR A 65 -7.27 0.08 7.26
C THR A 65 -6.13 0.87 7.89
N PHE A 66 -5.74 1.96 7.25
CA PHE A 66 -4.69 2.85 7.76
C PHE A 66 -5.23 4.27 7.81
N LYS A 67 -4.88 5.01 8.87
CA LYS A 67 -5.04 6.45 8.84
C LYS A 67 -4.05 7.08 7.85
N SER A 68 -2.74 6.92 8.08
CA SER A 68 -1.69 7.39 7.16
C SER A 68 -0.65 6.31 6.92
N LEU A 69 -0.06 6.28 5.73
CA LEU A 69 0.88 5.24 5.32
C LEU A 69 2.13 5.82 4.64
N PHE A 70 3.30 5.56 5.20
CA PHE A 70 4.61 5.95 4.68
C PHE A 70 5.46 4.70 4.48
N VAL A 71 5.85 4.42 3.23
CA VAL A 71 6.66 3.25 2.88
C VAL A 71 7.91 3.68 2.13
N TYR A 72 9.06 3.38 2.72
CA TYR A 72 10.37 3.48 2.08
C TYR A 72 10.79 2.10 1.59
N GLY A 73 10.37 1.78 0.37
CA GLY A 73 10.55 0.47 -0.26
C GLY A 73 9.30 0.04 -1.02
N ASN A 74 8.96 -1.25 -0.95
CA ASN A 74 7.88 -1.82 -1.76
C ASN A 74 6.59 -1.97 -0.97
N ALA A 75 5.45 -1.68 -1.58
CA ALA A 75 4.14 -1.84 -0.98
C ALA A 75 3.21 -2.69 -1.87
N TYR A 76 2.63 -3.73 -1.27
CA TYR A 76 1.60 -4.56 -1.87
C TYR A 76 0.33 -4.45 -1.02
N LEU A 77 -0.69 -3.82 -1.56
CA LEU A 77 -1.93 -3.51 -0.86
C LEU A 77 -3.09 -4.30 -1.50
N LYS A 78 -3.83 -5.05 -0.69
CA LYS A 78 -5.00 -5.81 -1.16
C LYS A 78 -6.18 -5.60 -0.22
N ASP A 79 -7.31 -5.14 -0.75
CA ASP A 79 -8.50 -4.89 0.05
C ASP A 79 -8.18 -3.91 1.20
N VAL A 80 -7.48 -2.80 0.89
CA VAL A 80 -6.98 -1.82 1.86
C VAL A 80 -7.69 -0.48 1.72
N LYS A 81 -7.95 0.18 2.86
CA LYS A 81 -8.42 1.57 2.88
C LYS A 81 -7.42 2.49 3.58
N ILE A 82 -7.10 3.63 2.96
CA ILE A 82 -6.23 4.66 3.55
C ILE A 82 -6.95 6.01 3.54
N TYR A 83 -7.15 6.56 4.74
CA TYR A 83 -7.99 7.76 4.92
C TYR A 83 -7.26 9.08 4.68
N ASP A 84 -5.99 9.18 5.05
CA ASP A 84 -5.25 10.44 4.97
C ASP A 84 -4.14 10.33 3.90
N GLU A 85 -2.93 10.76 4.24
CA GLU A 85 -1.79 10.81 3.35
C GLU A 85 -1.15 9.42 3.17
N THR A 86 -0.84 9.10 1.91
CA THR A 86 0.00 7.96 1.54
C THR A 86 1.27 8.45 0.85
N LYS A 87 2.44 7.99 1.30
CA LYS A 87 3.72 8.23 0.62
C LYS A 87 4.42 6.91 0.36
N VAL A 88 4.83 6.67 -0.89
CA VAL A 88 5.62 5.48 -1.25
C VAL A 88 6.88 5.89 -2.00
N TYR A 89 8.04 5.54 -1.46
CA TYR A 89 9.34 5.69 -2.10
C TYR A 89 9.86 4.32 -2.52
N GLY A 90 9.39 3.86 -3.68
CA GLY A 90 9.64 2.52 -4.23
C GLY A 90 8.41 1.98 -4.96
N PHE A 91 8.33 0.66 -5.20
CA PHE A 91 7.25 0.08 -5.98
C PHE A 91 5.92 0.03 -5.21
N LEU A 92 4.81 0.26 -5.91
CA LEU A 92 3.46 0.07 -5.37
C LEU A 92 2.60 -0.79 -6.32
N GLU A 93 1.98 -1.82 -5.76
CA GLU A 93 0.82 -2.48 -6.36
C GLU A 93 -0.34 -2.46 -5.36
N ALA A 94 -1.47 -1.90 -5.78
CA ALA A 94 -2.70 -1.85 -5.00
C ALA A 94 -3.84 -2.54 -5.75
N MET A 95 -4.57 -3.40 -5.07
CA MET A 95 -5.71 -4.13 -5.61
C MET A 95 -6.93 -3.97 -4.71
N ASN A 96 -8.10 -3.71 -5.28
CA ASN A 96 -9.37 -3.54 -4.56
C ASN A 96 -9.25 -2.55 -3.38
N SER A 97 -8.54 -1.45 -3.56
CA SER A 97 -8.23 -0.52 -2.47
C SER A 97 -8.87 0.85 -2.66
N ASP A 98 -9.01 1.60 -1.58
CA ASP A 98 -9.51 2.99 -1.57
C ASP A 98 -8.48 3.87 -0.86
N ILE A 99 -7.89 4.80 -1.61
CA ILE A 99 -6.78 5.63 -1.15
C ILE A 99 -7.16 7.09 -1.38
N GLN A 100 -7.11 7.93 -0.35
CA GLN A 100 -7.39 9.36 -0.56
C GLN A 100 -6.29 10.03 -1.38
N ASN A 101 -5.14 10.34 -0.76
CA ASN A 101 -4.10 11.13 -1.40
C ASN A 101 -2.79 10.34 -1.45
N MET A 102 -2.10 10.38 -2.59
CA MET A 102 -0.84 9.70 -2.75
C MET A 102 0.27 10.60 -3.29
N GLU A 103 1.41 10.56 -2.62
CA GLU A 103 2.70 10.91 -3.19
C GLU A 103 3.48 9.63 -3.47
N ILE A 104 4.04 9.50 -4.67
CA ILE A 104 4.84 8.34 -5.05
C ILE A 104 6.11 8.74 -5.78
N SER A 105 7.23 8.15 -5.39
CA SER A 105 8.52 8.23 -6.06
C SER A 105 8.91 6.83 -6.51
N ALA A 106 8.45 6.44 -7.70
CA ALA A 106 8.59 5.09 -8.23
C ALA A 106 8.77 5.07 -9.74
N ASP A 107 9.46 4.03 -10.24
CA ASP A 107 9.50 3.76 -11.67
C ASP A 107 8.14 3.28 -12.20
N LYS A 108 7.42 2.53 -11.36
CA LYS A 108 6.13 1.93 -11.69
C LYS A 108 5.19 1.89 -10.51
N MET A 109 3.93 2.23 -10.77
CA MET A 109 2.78 2.02 -9.90
C MET A 109 1.70 1.24 -10.63
N ILE A 110 1.06 0.28 -9.96
CA ILE A 110 -0.05 -0.50 -10.51
C ILE A 110 -1.27 -0.35 -9.59
N LEU A 111 -2.38 0.13 -10.15
CA LEU A 111 -3.68 0.21 -9.49
C LEU A 111 -4.66 -0.72 -10.21
N ASP A 112 -5.16 -1.71 -9.49
CA ASP A 112 -6.08 -2.73 -10.00
C ASP A 112 -7.40 -2.64 -9.24
N HIS A 113 -8.49 -2.32 -9.93
CA HIS A 113 -9.80 -2.13 -9.30
C HIS A 113 -9.75 -1.23 -8.04
N THR A 114 -8.92 -0.18 -8.10
CA THR A 114 -8.56 0.66 -6.96
C THR A 114 -9.02 2.08 -7.24
N SER A 115 -9.63 2.70 -6.23
CA SER A 115 -10.06 4.10 -6.28
C SER A 115 -9.04 4.97 -5.57
N ILE A 116 -8.67 6.08 -6.22
CA ILE A 116 -7.78 7.07 -5.65
C ILE A 116 -8.26 8.50 -5.94
N HIS A 117 -8.06 9.44 -5.01
CA HIS A 117 -8.43 10.83 -5.29
C HIS A 117 -7.39 11.54 -6.15
N GLN A 118 -6.17 11.73 -5.64
CA GLN A 118 -5.12 12.44 -6.37
C GLN A 118 -3.78 11.72 -6.24
N ILE A 119 -2.96 11.85 -7.29
CA ILE A 119 -1.62 11.27 -7.36
C ILE A 119 -0.60 12.36 -7.69
N LEU A 120 0.40 12.49 -6.83
CA LEU A 120 1.60 13.28 -7.05
C LEU A 120 2.78 12.34 -7.30
N VAL A 121 3.38 12.41 -8.48
CA VAL A 121 4.53 11.58 -8.87
C VAL A 121 5.81 12.41 -8.77
N LYS A 122 6.66 12.06 -7.81
CA LYS A 122 7.98 12.65 -7.62
C LYS A 122 9.01 11.98 -8.55
N PRO A 123 10.16 12.63 -8.83
CA PRO A 123 11.24 12.03 -9.60
C PRO A 123 11.74 10.70 -9.00
N SER A 124 11.82 9.66 -9.83
CA SER A 124 12.47 8.39 -9.51
C SER A 124 13.95 8.40 -9.94
N GLN A 125 14.74 7.44 -9.46
CA GLN A 125 16.16 7.33 -9.81
C GLN A 125 16.40 6.97 -11.29
N SER A 126 15.55 6.13 -11.87
CA SER A 126 15.70 5.73 -13.28
C SER A 126 15.18 6.78 -14.26
N GLY A 127 14.36 7.73 -13.78
CA GLY A 127 13.64 8.70 -14.60
C GLY A 127 12.38 8.13 -15.26
N LEU A 128 12.15 6.81 -15.22
CA LEU A 128 10.90 6.20 -15.62
C LEU A 128 9.79 6.56 -14.62
N ARG A 129 8.60 6.86 -15.13
CA ARG A 129 7.43 7.24 -14.33
C ARG A 129 6.18 6.68 -14.99
N LEU A 130 5.88 5.41 -14.73
CA LEU A 130 4.73 4.73 -15.31
C LEU A 130 3.66 4.45 -14.26
N ILE A 131 2.46 4.96 -14.50
CA ILE A 131 1.27 4.58 -13.74
C ILE A 131 0.43 3.66 -14.60
N VAL A 132 0.03 2.52 -14.08
CA VAL A 132 -0.88 1.58 -14.74
C VAL A 132 -2.18 1.51 -13.96
N LEU A 133 -3.28 1.90 -14.58
CA LEU A 133 -4.63 1.72 -14.07
C LEU A 133 -5.30 0.58 -14.83
N ARG A 134 -5.84 -0.42 -14.14
CA ARG A 134 -6.52 -1.56 -14.78
C ARG A 134 -7.77 -2.02 -14.03
N ASN A 135 -8.60 -2.79 -14.73
CA ASN A 135 -9.79 -3.46 -14.21
C ASN A 135 -10.75 -2.51 -13.48
N GLY A 136 -11.02 -1.35 -14.07
CA GLY A 136 -11.91 -0.35 -13.49
C GLY A 136 -11.29 0.47 -12.36
N ALA A 137 -9.95 0.54 -12.24
CA ALA A 137 -9.31 1.50 -11.36
C ALA A 137 -9.65 2.95 -11.76
N THR A 138 -9.86 3.83 -10.78
CA THR A 138 -10.30 5.21 -11.03
C THR A 138 -9.47 6.23 -10.25
N VAL A 139 -9.04 7.29 -10.93
CA VAL A 139 -8.50 8.50 -10.29
C VAL A 139 -9.56 9.59 -10.37
N SER A 140 -10.12 10.03 -9.25
CA SER A 140 -11.20 11.04 -9.27
C SER A 140 -10.70 12.47 -9.48
N GLY A 141 -9.44 12.75 -9.16
CA GLY A 141 -8.76 14.03 -9.31
C GLY A 141 -7.58 13.96 -10.29
N ASN A 142 -6.56 14.78 -10.04
CA ASN A 142 -5.44 14.94 -10.96
C ASN A 142 -4.32 13.90 -10.74
N VAL A 143 -3.58 13.64 -11.81
CA VAL A 143 -2.28 12.96 -11.78
C VAL A 143 -1.21 13.97 -12.17
N CYS A 144 -0.33 14.32 -11.25
CA CYS A 144 0.68 15.36 -11.43
C CYS A 144 2.09 14.76 -11.43
N PHE A 145 2.84 14.92 -12.52
CA PHE A 145 4.25 14.53 -12.56
C PHE A 145 5.17 15.74 -12.27
N GLU A 146 6.07 15.57 -11.30
CA GLU A 146 7.10 16.55 -10.95
C GLU A 146 8.47 16.18 -11.54
N GLY A 147 9.20 17.21 -12.00
CA GLY A 147 10.60 17.08 -12.44
C GLY A 147 10.81 16.33 -13.76
N GLY A 148 9.76 15.92 -14.46
CA GLY A 148 9.84 15.32 -15.79
C GLY A 148 8.50 14.79 -16.29
N ARG A 149 8.44 14.42 -17.58
CA ARG A 149 7.26 13.78 -18.15
C ARG A 149 7.10 12.36 -17.61
N GLY A 150 5.86 11.94 -17.40
CA GLY A 150 5.50 10.55 -17.11
C GLY A 150 4.43 10.00 -18.03
N GLN A 151 4.04 8.75 -17.81
CA GLN A 151 3.04 8.05 -18.60
C GLN A 151 1.98 7.46 -17.69
N VAL A 152 0.73 7.60 -18.08
CA VAL A 152 -0.39 6.88 -17.47
C VAL A 152 -1.00 5.96 -18.50
N ARG A 153 -1.05 4.67 -18.17
CA ARG A 153 -1.62 3.61 -19.01
C ARG A 153 -2.98 3.23 -18.44
N LEU A 154 -4.02 3.41 -19.24
CA LEU A 154 -5.40 3.06 -18.91
C LEU A 154 -5.76 1.73 -19.57
N GLU A 155 -6.24 0.77 -18.78
CA GLU A 155 -6.64 -0.57 -19.22
C GLU A 155 -8.02 -0.94 -18.67
N SER A 156 -8.74 -1.78 -19.41
CA SER A 156 -9.88 -2.55 -18.91
C SER A 156 -10.88 -1.70 -18.11
N GLY A 157 -11.36 -0.61 -18.70
CA GLY A 157 -12.39 0.27 -18.12
C GLY A 157 -11.91 1.21 -17.01
N SER A 158 -10.59 1.35 -16.80
CA SER A 158 -10.05 2.35 -15.88
C SER A 158 -10.24 3.78 -16.37
N SER A 159 -10.35 4.75 -15.47
CA SER A 159 -10.54 6.16 -15.83
C SER A 159 -9.78 7.15 -14.94
N ILE A 160 -9.58 8.35 -15.48
CA ILE A 160 -9.11 9.54 -14.74
C ILE A 160 -10.15 10.63 -14.98
N ASN A 161 -10.76 11.13 -13.90
CA ASN A 161 -11.80 12.15 -13.98
C ASN A 161 -11.24 13.57 -13.82
N GLY A 162 -9.96 13.71 -13.45
CA GLY A 162 -9.21 14.97 -13.48
C GLY A 162 -8.27 15.09 -14.68
N GLN A 163 -7.21 15.88 -14.50
CA GLN A 163 -6.19 16.13 -15.52
C GLN A 163 -4.91 15.33 -15.26
N VAL A 164 -4.24 14.95 -16.34
CA VAL A 164 -2.84 14.47 -16.28
C VAL A 164 -1.93 15.64 -16.61
N ILE A 165 -1.16 16.08 -15.61
CA ILE A 165 -0.30 17.25 -15.70
C ILE A 165 1.15 16.77 -15.85
N ASN A 166 1.84 17.27 -16.89
CA ASN A 166 3.18 16.84 -17.27
C ASN A 166 3.28 15.33 -17.54
N GLY A 167 2.25 14.73 -18.13
CA GLY A 167 2.28 13.33 -18.51
C GLY A 167 1.44 13.05 -19.74
N ASP A 168 1.66 11.90 -20.33
CA ASP A 168 0.93 11.41 -21.49
C ASP A 168 0.00 10.25 -21.07
N VAL A 169 -1.21 10.23 -21.61
CA VAL A 169 -2.18 9.15 -21.37
C VAL A 169 -2.19 8.20 -22.55
N ILE A 170 -2.09 6.90 -22.27
CA ILE A 170 -2.11 5.83 -23.26
C ILE A 170 -3.27 4.89 -22.91
N GLU A 171 -4.27 4.83 -23.76
CA GLU A 171 -5.40 3.91 -23.61
C GLU A 171 -5.10 2.59 -24.33
N ILE A 172 -5.31 1.48 -23.62
CA ILE A 172 -5.18 0.14 -24.14
C ILE A 172 -6.55 -0.55 -24.07
N ASN A 173 -7.10 -0.79 -25.24
CA ASN A 173 -8.35 -1.55 -25.44
C ASN A 173 -8.11 -3.05 -25.37
#